data_AF-A0A1H7N1Z1-F1
#
_entry.id   AF-A0A1H7N1Z1-F1
#
_cell.length_a   1.000
_cell.length_b   1.000
_cell.length_c   1.000
_cell.angle_alpha   90.00
_cell.angle_beta   90.00
_cell.angle_gamma   90.00
#
_symmetry.space_group_name_H-M   'P 1'
#
loop_
_entity.id
_entity.type
_entity.pdbx_description
1 polymer ?
#
loop_
_entity_poly.entity_id
_entity_poly.type
_entity_poly.pdbx_seq_one_letter_code
_entity_poly.pdbx_strand_id
1 'polypeptide(L)'
;MSDSDKPVSKLYEMCVRGDSYREDYDFEMFGEDVTAVLRPMKDEEFLPIAAFLKAHLDMDEEDAIDTVKEAKEAAEEAGEATIDISQMDEAFVAAMQKAAVNALVGSYSEDGEFVDIDREMAEEMVSMMVGGYSVELGGKALEISGDVRDATKFRGSRGGQRRRGAQ
;
A
#
# COMPACT_ATOMS: atom_id res chain seq x y z
N MET A 1 14.46 27.57 19.27
CA MET A 1 13.00 27.37 19.30
C MET A 1 12.81 25.87 19.34
N SER A 2 12.31 25.36 20.45
CA SER A 2 12.11 23.92 20.65
C SER A 2 10.76 23.59 20.05
N ASP A 3 10.72 23.31 18.75
CA ASP A 3 9.51 22.81 18.12
C ASP A 3 9.19 21.45 18.73
N SER A 4 7.95 21.31 19.18
CA SER A 4 7.48 20.15 19.91
C SER A 4 7.51 18.92 19.01
N ASP A 5 8.38 17.96 19.32
CA ASP A 5 8.33 16.56 18.87
C ASP A 5 7.08 15.87 19.44
N LYS A 6 5.89 16.34 19.08
CA LYS A 6 4.69 15.51 19.20
C LYS A 6 4.69 14.63 17.96
N PRO A 7 4.65 13.29 18.11
CA PRO A 7 4.51 12.41 16.96
C PRO A 7 3.26 12.84 16.20
N VAL A 8 3.47 13.33 14.99
CA VAL A 8 2.37 13.71 14.11
C VAL A 8 1.65 12.41 13.79
N SER A 9 0.36 12.34 14.09
CA SER A 9 -0.43 11.13 13.84
C SER A 9 -0.37 10.75 12.36
N LYS A 10 -0.19 9.47 12.04
CA LYS A 10 -0.22 8.91 10.67
C LYS A 10 -1.40 9.46 9.84
N LEU A 11 -2.59 9.51 10.45
CA LEU A 11 -3.78 10.08 9.83
C LEU A 11 -3.64 11.56 9.46
N TYR A 12 -2.96 12.36 10.29
CA TYR A 12 -2.70 13.77 9.99
C TYR A 12 -1.72 13.90 8.82
N GLU A 13 -0.66 13.08 8.79
CA GLU A 13 0.29 13.10 7.67
C GLU A 13 -0.37 12.71 6.36
N MET A 14 -1.19 11.66 6.36
CA MET A 14 -2.01 11.25 5.22
C MET A 14 -2.97 12.37 4.76
N CYS A 15 -3.64 13.05 5.70
CA CYS A 15 -4.52 14.17 5.38
C CYS A 15 -3.78 15.35 4.73
N VAL A 16 -2.56 15.64 5.18
CA VAL A 16 -1.77 16.80 4.73
C VAL A 16 -1.03 16.51 3.43
N ARG A 17 -0.36 15.37 3.35
CA ARG A 17 0.48 14.97 2.21
C ARG A 17 -0.33 14.35 1.08
N GLY A 18 -1.43 13.66 1.39
CA GLY A 18 -2.29 13.05 0.37
C GLY A 18 -1.51 12.08 -0.52
N ASP A 19 -1.48 12.37 -1.82
CA ASP A 19 -0.76 11.61 -2.85
C ASP A 19 0.77 11.63 -2.69
N SER A 20 1.31 12.63 -1.98
CA SER A 20 2.74 12.72 -1.65
C SER A 20 3.11 11.96 -0.37
N TYR A 21 2.15 11.32 0.30
CA TYR A 21 2.44 10.45 1.45
C TYR A 21 3.33 9.28 1.02
N ARG A 22 4.27 8.92 1.89
CA ARG A 22 5.18 7.79 1.72
C ARG A 22 5.21 6.99 3.02
N GLU A 23 5.29 5.68 2.90
CA GLU A 23 5.40 4.77 4.03
C GLU A 23 6.52 3.78 3.75
N ASP A 24 7.44 3.68 4.70
CA ASP A 24 8.50 2.69 4.69
C ASP A 24 7.93 1.37 5.21
N TYR A 25 8.23 0.28 4.51
CA TYR A 25 7.78 -1.06 4.82
C TYR A 25 8.96 -2.01 4.85
N ASP A 26 9.30 -2.49 6.05
CA ASP A 26 10.40 -3.42 6.27
C ASP A 26 9.90 -4.86 6.16
N PHE A 27 10.62 -5.68 5.38
CA PHE A 27 10.40 -7.11 5.27
C PHE A 27 11.72 -7.84 5.06
N GLU A 28 11.82 -9.08 5.56
CA GLU A 28 13.01 -9.92 5.39
C GLU A 28 12.88 -10.74 4.11
N MET A 29 13.82 -10.60 3.18
CA MET A 29 13.88 -11.38 1.94
C MET A 29 15.25 -12.03 1.78
N PHE A 30 15.28 -13.36 1.59
CA PHE A 30 16.53 -14.15 1.51
C PHE A 30 17.47 -13.98 2.72
N GLY A 31 16.94 -13.66 3.90
CA GLY A 31 17.73 -13.41 5.11
C GLY A 31 18.34 -12.01 5.18
N GLU A 32 17.93 -11.10 4.29
CA GLU A 32 18.33 -9.69 4.28
C GLU A 32 17.11 -8.81 4.58
N ASP A 33 17.31 -7.80 5.44
CA ASP A 33 16.28 -6.80 5.73
C ASP A 33 16.15 -5.83 4.55
N VAL A 34 14.99 -5.79 3.92
CA VAL A 34 14.68 -4.89 2.79
C VAL A 34 13.62 -3.90 3.22
N THR A 35 13.90 -2.61 3.04
CA THR A 35 12.92 -1.53 3.22
C THR A 35 12.39 -1.08 1.88
N ALA A 36 11.11 -1.33 1.61
CA ALA A 36 10.39 -0.75 0.48
C ALA A 36 9.73 0.57 0.87
N VAL A 37 9.76 1.54 -0.04
CA VAL A 37 9.04 2.81 0.12
C VAL A 37 7.82 2.78 -0.78
N LEU A 38 6.64 2.85 -0.16
CA LEU A 38 5.35 2.80 -0.83
C LEU A 38 4.69 4.18 -0.84
N ARG A 39 3.88 4.44 -1.87
CA ARG A 39 2.93 5.57 -1.90
C ARG A 39 1.49 5.10 -2.07
N PRO A 40 0.53 5.97 -1.73
CA PRO A 40 -0.82 5.84 -2.25
C PRO A 40 -0.82 5.80 -3.78
N MET A 41 -1.55 4.84 -4.31
CA MET A 41 -1.87 4.77 -5.73
C MET A 41 -2.82 5.90 -6.11
N LYS A 42 -2.65 6.42 -7.34
CA LYS A 42 -3.61 7.37 -7.92
C LYS A 42 -4.91 6.65 -8.25
N ASP A 43 -6.00 7.39 -8.38
CA ASP A 43 -7.31 6.84 -8.77
C ASP A 43 -7.24 6.01 -10.06
N GLU A 44 -6.45 6.46 -11.05
CA GLU A 44 -6.24 5.77 -12.32
C GLU A 44 -5.51 4.42 -12.18
N GLU A 45 -4.75 4.24 -11.10
CA GLU A 45 -4.01 3.01 -10.77
C GLU A 45 -4.85 2.11 -9.84
N PHE A 46 -5.51 2.71 -8.85
CA PHE A 46 -6.28 2.04 -7.80
C PHE A 46 -7.64 1.54 -8.29
N LEU A 47 -8.45 2.40 -8.92
CA LEU A 47 -9.83 2.06 -9.30
C LEU A 47 -9.93 0.86 -10.23
N PRO A 48 -9.02 0.67 -11.21
CA PRO A 48 -9.05 -0.55 -12.04
C PRO A 48 -8.79 -1.83 -11.23
N ILE A 49 -7.97 -1.77 -10.19
CA ILE A 49 -7.68 -2.92 -9.32
C ILE A 49 -8.91 -3.21 -8.44
N ALA A 50 -9.45 -2.20 -7.76
CA ALA A 50 -10.66 -2.33 -6.97
C ALA A 50 -11.86 -2.86 -7.79
N ALA A 51 -12.05 -2.34 -9.00
CA ALA A 51 -13.08 -2.81 -9.91
C ALA A 51 -12.86 -4.27 -10.34
N PHE A 52 -11.60 -4.66 -10.56
CA PHE A 52 -11.24 -6.04 -10.91
C PHE A 52 -11.55 -7.01 -9.78
N LEU A 53 -11.10 -6.71 -8.54
CA LEU A 53 -11.38 -7.51 -7.35
C LEU A 53 -12.88 -7.74 -7.19
N LYS A 54 -13.67 -6.66 -7.30
CA LYS A 54 -15.12 -6.74 -7.15
C LYS A 54 -15.81 -7.52 -8.26
N ALA A 55 -15.39 -7.32 -9.51
CA ALA A 55 -16.07 -7.93 -10.65
C ALA A 55 -15.68 -9.40 -10.87
N HIS A 56 -14.45 -9.78 -10.54
CA HIS A 56 -13.91 -11.10 -10.86
C HIS A 56 -13.75 -12.01 -9.65
N LEU A 57 -13.54 -11.45 -8.46
CA LEU A 57 -13.31 -12.21 -7.23
C LEU A 57 -14.41 -12.01 -6.18
N ASP A 58 -15.39 -11.12 -6.44
CA ASP A 58 -16.45 -10.74 -5.51
C ASP A 58 -15.91 -10.22 -4.16
N MET A 59 -14.76 -9.52 -4.22
CA MET A 59 -14.06 -8.95 -3.07
C MET A 59 -13.97 -7.44 -3.21
N ASP A 60 -14.12 -6.71 -2.10
CA ASP A 60 -13.71 -5.32 -2.04
C ASP A 60 -12.24 -5.15 -1.58
N GLU A 61 -11.81 -3.90 -1.43
CA GLU A 61 -10.44 -3.62 -1.03
C GLU A 61 -10.13 -4.05 0.41
N GLU A 62 -11.10 -3.98 1.32
CA GLU A 62 -10.93 -4.41 2.72
C GLU A 62 -10.84 -5.94 2.78
N ASP A 63 -11.71 -6.66 2.07
CA ASP A 63 -11.66 -8.13 1.98
C ASP A 63 -10.30 -8.62 1.43
N ALA A 64 -9.77 -7.93 0.42
CA ALA A 64 -8.47 -8.25 -0.17
C ALA A 64 -7.31 -8.01 0.80
N ILE A 65 -7.35 -6.92 1.56
CA ILE A 65 -6.36 -6.62 2.60
C ILE A 65 -6.40 -7.69 3.70
N ASP A 66 -7.60 -8.07 4.15
CA ASP A 66 -7.77 -9.08 5.19
C ASP A 66 -7.30 -10.45 4.71
N THR A 67 -7.56 -10.81 3.46
CA THR A 67 -7.03 -12.05 2.85
C THR A 67 -5.50 -12.11 2.87
N VAL A 68 -4.83 -10.99 2.56
CA VAL A 68 -3.35 -10.92 2.63
C VAL A 68 -2.87 -11.03 4.08
N LYS A 69 -3.55 -10.38 5.03
CA LYS A 69 -3.22 -10.43 6.45
C LYS A 69 -3.36 -11.86 7.01
N GLU A 70 -4.48 -12.52 6.75
CA GLU A 70 -4.72 -13.91 7.15
C GLU A 70 -3.69 -14.86 6.54
N ALA A 71 -3.36 -14.69 5.25
CA ALA A 71 -2.36 -15.50 4.59
C ALA A 71 -0.95 -15.31 5.20
N LYS A 72 -0.61 -14.07 5.59
CA LYS A 72 0.65 -13.77 6.28
C LYS A 72 0.68 -14.38 7.68
N GLU A 73 -0.38 -14.22 8.46
CA GLU A 73 -0.49 -14.83 9.80
C GLU A 73 -0.39 -16.36 9.72
N ALA A 74 -1.04 -16.99 8.74
CA ALA A 74 -0.94 -18.43 8.53
C ALA A 74 0.49 -18.89 8.17
N ALA A 75 1.20 -18.12 7.34
CA ALA A 75 2.60 -18.40 7.01
C ALA A 75 3.50 -18.28 8.26
N GLU A 76 3.31 -17.23 9.06
CA GLU A 76 4.05 -17.03 10.32
C GLU A 76 3.79 -18.18 11.31
N GLU A 77 2.54 -18.62 11.46
CA GLU A 77 2.17 -19.76 12.31
C GLU A 77 2.76 -21.08 11.82
N ALA A 78 2.89 -21.25 10.50
CA ALA A 78 3.53 -22.40 9.87
C ALA A 78 5.07 -22.35 9.94
N GLY A 79 5.65 -21.22 10.35
CA GLY A 79 7.10 -20.99 10.34
C GLY A 79 7.68 -20.78 8.94
N GLU A 80 6.84 -20.34 7.99
CA GLU A 80 7.23 -19.94 6.65
C GLU A 80 7.63 -18.47 6.60
N ALA A 81 8.62 -18.13 5.77
CA ALA A 81 9.14 -16.76 5.69
C ALA A 81 8.24 -15.80 4.91
N THR A 82 7.31 -16.32 4.11
CA THR A 82 6.45 -15.53 3.22
C THR A 82 5.17 -16.30 2.88
N ILE A 83 4.19 -15.60 2.32
CA ILE A 83 2.91 -16.19 1.89
C ILE A 83 3.12 -17.24 0.79
N ASP A 84 2.56 -18.44 0.96
CA ASP A 84 2.48 -19.44 -0.11
C ASP A 84 1.40 -19.07 -1.14
N ILE A 85 1.82 -18.39 -2.20
CA ILE A 85 0.93 -17.98 -3.30
C ILE A 85 0.34 -19.15 -4.09
N SER A 86 0.87 -20.38 -3.95
CA SER A 86 0.31 -21.55 -4.65
C SER A 86 -1.07 -21.95 -4.11
N GLN A 87 -1.41 -21.49 -2.91
CA GLN A 87 -2.73 -21.68 -2.30
C GLN A 87 -3.71 -20.54 -2.64
N MET A 88 -3.26 -19.51 -3.35
CA MET A 88 -4.05 -18.33 -3.69
C MET A 88 -4.56 -18.38 -5.13
N ASP A 89 -5.63 -17.62 -5.40
CA ASP A 89 -6.14 -17.45 -6.75
C ASP A 89 -5.15 -16.66 -7.62
N GLU A 90 -4.83 -17.16 -8.81
CA GLU A 90 -3.84 -16.53 -9.70
C GLU A 90 -4.22 -15.10 -10.11
N ALA A 91 -5.51 -14.82 -10.29
CA ALA A 91 -5.99 -13.49 -10.62
C ALA A 91 -5.90 -12.54 -9.42
N PHE A 92 -6.10 -13.05 -8.21
CA PHE A 92 -5.82 -12.30 -6.97
C PHE A 92 -4.34 -11.93 -6.87
N VAL A 93 -3.44 -12.90 -7.05
CA VAL A 93 -1.99 -12.66 -6.99
C VAL A 93 -1.57 -11.61 -8.01
N ALA A 94 -2.05 -11.72 -9.26
CA ALA A 94 -1.76 -10.73 -10.30
C ALA A 94 -2.29 -9.32 -9.96
N ALA A 95 -3.45 -9.22 -9.31
CA ALA A 95 -4.00 -7.94 -8.86
C ALA A 95 -3.14 -7.31 -7.76
N MET A 96 -2.67 -8.11 -6.79
CA MET A 96 -1.79 -7.64 -5.71
C MET A 96 -0.41 -7.22 -6.24
N GLN A 97 0.18 -8.01 -7.13
CA GLN A 97 1.45 -7.66 -7.78
C GLN A 97 1.33 -6.34 -8.54
N LYS A 98 0.21 -6.14 -9.25
CA LYS A 98 -0.04 -4.87 -9.93
C LYS A 98 -0.21 -3.70 -8.96
N ALA A 99 -0.82 -3.92 -7.80
CA ALA A 99 -0.91 -2.91 -6.75
C ALA A 99 0.49 -2.56 -6.21
N ALA A 100 1.32 -3.56 -5.95
CA ALA A 100 2.70 -3.37 -5.50
C ALA A 100 3.51 -2.54 -6.49
N VAL A 101 3.47 -2.87 -7.80
CA VAL A 101 4.15 -2.12 -8.87
C VAL A 101 3.72 -0.64 -8.88
N ASN A 102 2.43 -0.36 -8.77
CA ASN A 102 1.94 1.02 -8.86
C ASN A 102 2.28 1.85 -7.62
N ALA A 103 2.49 1.21 -6.46
CA ALA A 103 2.78 1.87 -5.20
C ALA A 103 4.27 1.96 -4.86
N LEU A 104 5.09 1.02 -5.33
CA LEU A 104 6.53 1.00 -5.08
C LEU A 104 7.22 2.16 -5.78
N VAL A 105 8.02 2.91 -5.03
CA VAL A 105 8.73 4.09 -5.55
C VAL A 105 10.16 4.20 -5.07
N GLY A 106 10.60 3.31 -4.22
CA GLY A 106 11.95 3.37 -3.72
C GLY A 106 12.27 2.25 -2.75
N SER A 107 13.55 2.19 -2.44
CA SER A 107 14.10 1.42 -1.33
C SER A 107 15.28 2.20 -0.76
N TYR A 108 15.92 1.66 0.27
CA TYR A 108 17.17 2.21 0.81
C TYR A 108 18.33 1.28 0.46
N SER A 109 19.47 1.86 0.12
CA SER A 109 20.74 1.13 -0.01
C SER A 109 21.26 0.68 1.36
N GLU A 110 22.28 -0.18 1.39
CA GLU A 110 23.00 -0.55 2.61
C GLU A 110 23.56 0.67 3.37
N ASP A 111 23.95 1.73 2.65
CA ASP A 111 24.43 3.00 3.23
C ASP A 111 23.29 3.91 3.76
N GLY A 112 22.03 3.49 3.66
CA GLY A 112 20.85 4.25 4.07
C GLY A 112 20.43 5.37 3.11
N GLU A 113 20.96 5.39 1.88
CA GLU A 113 20.57 6.36 0.86
C GLU A 113 19.27 5.91 0.16
N PHE A 114 18.32 6.83 0.01
CA PHE A 114 17.08 6.57 -0.71
C PHE A 114 17.37 6.41 -2.21
N VAL A 115 16.95 5.28 -2.77
CA VAL A 115 17.02 4.96 -4.19
C VAL A 115 15.62 5.11 -4.76
N ASP A 116 15.43 6.09 -5.65
CA ASP A 116 14.18 6.29 -6.38
C ASP A 116 14.04 5.21 -7.45
N ILE A 117 12.85 4.61 -7.53
CA ILE A 117 12.55 3.49 -8.42
C ILE A 117 11.45 3.94 -9.38
N ASP A 118 11.74 3.86 -10.68
CA ASP A 118 10.73 4.08 -11.71
C ASP A 118 9.82 2.85 -11.89
N ARG A 119 8.80 3.00 -12.73
CA ARG A 119 7.83 1.92 -12.94
C ARG A 119 8.45 0.66 -13.53
N GLU A 120 9.40 0.79 -14.46
CA GLU A 120 10.01 -0.35 -15.13
C GLU A 120 10.83 -1.17 -14.13
N MET A 121 11.60 -0.48 -13.29
CA MET A 121 12.37 -1.11 -12.23
C MET A 121 11.45 -1.67 -11.13
N ALA A 122 10.31 -1.03 -10.83
CA ALA A 122 9.31 -1.58 -9.92
C ALA A 122 8.69 -2.89 -10.47
N GLU A 123 8.39 -2.97 -11.76
CA GLU A 123 7.91 -4.18 -12.42
C GLU A 123 8.95 -5.31 -12.35
N GLU A 124 10.21 -4.99 -12.64
CA GLU A 124 11.31 -5.96 -12.53
C GLU A 124 11.45 -6.46 -11.09
N MET A 125 11.51 -5.55 -10.11
CA MET A 125 11.63 -5.91 -8.70
C MET A 125 10.49 -6.79 -8.24
N VAL A 126 9.23 -6.38 -8.45
CA VAL A 126 8.05 -7.16 -8.05
C VAL A 126 8.04 -8.54 -8.73
N SER A 127 8.49 -8.64 -9.99
CA SER A 127 8.59 -9.93 -10.69
C SER A 127 9.67 -10.86 -10.14
N MET A 128 10.74 -10.29 -9.58
CA MET A 128 11.85 -11.04 -8.96
C MET A 128 11.57 -11.43 -7.51
N MET A 129 10.63 -10.75 -6.83
CA MET A 129 10.25 -11.10 -5.48
C MET A 129 9.63 -12.51 -5.43
N VAL A 130 10.01 -13.30 -4.41
CA VAL A 130 9.29 -14.54 -4.10
C VAL A 130 7.83 -14.17 -3.88
N GLY A 131 6.92 -14.86 -4.59
CA GLY A 131 5.56 -14.38 -4.83
C GLY A 131 4.80 -13.88 -3.60
N GLY A 132 5.03 -14.45 -2.42
CA GLY A 132 4.41 -13.99 -1.19
C GLY A 132 4.72 -12.54 -0.81
N TYR A 133 5.96 -12.08 -0.98
CA TYR A 133 6.34 -10.69 -0.68
C TYR A 133 5.68 -9.70 -1.63
N SER A 134 5.55 -10.09 -2.91
CA SER A 134 4.88 -9.25 -3.91
C SER A 134 3.38 -9.06 -3.60
N VAL A 135 2.75 -10.10 -3.04
CA VAL A 135 1.35 -10.07 -2.59
C VAL A 135 1.20 -9.21 -1.33
N GLU A 136 2.13 -9.36 -0.39
CA GLU A 136 2.17 -8.57 0.85
C GLU A 136 2.30 -7.07 0.58
N LEU A 137 3.24 -6.68 -0.30
CA LEU A 137 3.38 -5.29 -0.73
C LEU A 137 2.13 -4.78 -1.45
N GLY A 138 1.46 -5.64 -2.22
CA GLY A 138 0.19 -5.31 -2.86
C GLY A 138 -0.93 -5.01 -1.86
N GLY A 139 -1.05 -5.83 -0.81
CA GLY A 139 -1.99 -5.58 0.29
C GLY A 139 -1.70 -4.27 1.02
N LYS A 140 -0.43 -3.99 1.32
CA LYS A 140 0.00 -2.72 1.92
C LYS A 140 -0.29 -1.52 1.03
N ALA A 141 -0.05 -1.66 -0.27
CA ALA A 141 -0.36 -0.64 -1.27
C ALA A 141 -1.85 -0.30 -1.30
N LEU A 142 -2.74 -1.30 -1.21
CA LEU A 142 -4.19 -1.09 -1.13
C LEU A 142 -4.60 -0.40 0.18
N GLU A 143 -4.07 -0.84 1.31
CA GLU A 143 -4.32 -0.25 2.64
C GLU A 143 -3.98 1.25 2.65
N ILE A 144 -2.75 1.60 2.27
CA ILE A 144 -2.28 3.00 2.24
C ILE A 144 -3.13 3.85 1.28
N SER A 145 -3.49 3.28 0.13
CA SER A 145 -4.29 3.99 -0.87
C SER A 145 -5.71 4.26 -0.37
N GLY A 146 -6.36 3.27 0.27
CA GLY A 146 -7.67 3.41 0.90
C GLY A 146 -7.64 4.47 2.00
N ASP A 147 -6.69 4.36 2.92
CA ASP A 147 -6.51 5.28 4.05
C ASP A 147 -6.36 6.74 3.58
N VAL A 148 -5.52 6.99 2.57
CA VAL A 148 -5.31 8.34 2.05
C VAL A 148 -6.53 8.87 1.32
N ARG A 149 -7.24 8.04 0.55
CA ARG A 149 -8.50 8.44 -0.11
C ARG A 149 -9.53 8.86 0.93
N ASP A 150 -9.61 8.16 2.06
CA ASP A 150 -10.55 8.52 3.12
C ASP A 150 -10.11 9.74 3.91
N ALA A 151 -8.82 9.81 4.29
CA ALA A 151 -8.21 10.96 4.95
C ALA A 151 -8.41 12.27 4.16
N THR A 152 -8.23 12.23 2.83
CA THR A 152 -8.40 13.40 1.96
C THR A 152 -9.85 13.83 1.79
N LYS A 153 -10.84 12.91 1.88
CA LYS A 153 -12.27 13.27 1.93
C LYS A 153 -12.59 14.11 3.18
N PHE A 154 -11.95 13.84 4.33
CA PHE A 154 -12.14 14.65 5.55
C PHE A 154 -11.65 16.10 5.40
N ARG A 155 -10.65 16.35 4.54
CA ARG A 155 -10.20 17.72 4.19
C ARG A 155 -11.29 18.52 3.47
N GLY A 156 -12.09 17.87 2.61
CA GLY A 156 -13.19 18.49 1.86
C GLY A 156 -14.44 18.78 2.70
N SER A 157 -14.76 17.92 3.66
CA SER A 157 -16.00 18.05 4.48
C SER A 157 -15.98 19.22 5.47
N ARG A 158 -14.80 19.78 5.83
CA ARG A 158 -14.72 20.97 6.70
C ARG A 158 -15.06 22.30 5.99
N GLY A 159 -15.30 22.28 4.68
CA GLY A 159 -15.69 23.46 3.89
C GLY A 159 -17.19 23.59 3.54
N GLY A 160 -17.99 22.56 3.83
CA GLY A 160 -19.38 22.43 3.36
C GLY A 160 -20.44 23.22 4.14
N GLN A 161 -20.06 24.05 5.12
CA GLN A 161 -21.00 24.89 5.87
C GLN A 161 -20.86 26.37 5.47
N ARG A 162 -20.97 26.67 4.16
CA ARG A 162 -21.20 28.03 3.67
C ARG A 162 -22.69 28.24 3.34
N ARG A 163 -23.36 28.95 4.26
CA ARG A 163 -24.47 29.90 4.05
C ARG A 163 -25.49 29.54 2.94
N ARG A 164 -26.56 28.86 3.32
CA ARG A 164 -27.93 29.17 2.84
C ARG A 164 -28.62 29.94 3.97
N GLY A 165 -29.28 31.06 3.79
CA GLY A 165 -29.46 31.95 2.66
C GLY A 165 -29.89 33.29 3.25
N ALA A 166 -29.67 34.36 2.50
CA ALA A 166 -30.34 35.62 2.75
C ALA A 166 -31.84 35.44 2.52
N GLN A 167 -32.65 35.91 3.47
CA GLN A 167 -33.93 36.57 3.27
C GLN A 167 -34.18 37.50 4.44
#